data_AF-A0A0T2II09-F1
#
_entry.id   AF-A0A0T2II09-F1
#
_cell.length_a   1.000
_cell.length_b   1.000
_cell.length_c   1.000
_cell.angle_alpha   90.00
_cell.angle_beta   90.00
_cell.angle_gamma   90.00
#
_symmetry.space_group_name_H-M   'P 1'
#
loop_
_entity.id
_entity.type
_entity.pdbx_description
1 polymer ?
#
loop_
_entity_poly.entity_id
_entity_poly.type
_entity_poly.pdbx_seq_one_letter_code
_entity_poly.pdbx_strand_id
1 'polypeptide(L)'
;MTRFEFAPGTVGMMIEDEDVARLDAANAVLRATIREVRDAMGGVPADTVHAELSRLLADRVGPGFVVRDADLRADAEAISDGTLFG
;
A
#
# COMPACT_ATOMS: atom_id res chain seq x y z
N MET A 1 15.39 10.03 29.95
CA MET A 1 14.73 8.73 30.26
C MET A 1 13.61 9.01 31.23
N THR A 2 12.36 9.05 30.74
CA THR A 2 11.19 9.15 31.62
C THR A 2 10.10 8.24 31.06
N ARG A 3 9.85 7.13 31.77
CA ARG A 3 8.84 6.11 31.45
C ARG A 3 7.54 6.52 32.11
N PHE A 4 6.48 6.71 31.32
CA PHE A 4 5.10 6.84 31.82
C PHE A 4 4.36 5.53 31.56
N GLU A 5 3.76 4.96 32.61
CA GLU A 5 2.90 3.77 32.52
C GLU A 5 1.49 4.21 32.11
N PHE A 6 1.06 3.78 30.92
CA PHE A 6 -0.35 3.77 30.52
C PHE A 6 -0.92 2.36 30.73
N ALA A 7 -2.21 2.30 31.09
CA ALA A 7 -2.98 1.14 31.55
C ALA A 7 -2.66 -0.23 30.86
N PRO A 8 -2.83 -1.35 31.59
CA PRO A 8 -2.42 -2.66 31.12
C PRO A 8 -3.31 -3.12 29.95
N GLY A 9 -2.69 -3.39 28.80
CA GLY A 9 -3.31 -4.16 27.71
C GLY A 9 -3.31 -3.51 26.33
N THR A 10 -2.94 -2.24 26.17
CA THR A 10 -2.72 -1.66 24.84
C THR A 10 -1.24 -1.43 24.65
N VAL A 11 -0.60 -2.25 23.82
CA VAL A 11 0.73 -1.94 23.30
C VAL A 11 0.56 -0.74 22.38
N GLY A 12 0.54 0.46 22.97
CA GLY A 12 0.69 1.71 22.23
C GLY A 12 2.12 1.77 21.74
N MET A 13 2.37 1.17 20.58
CA MET A 13 3.64 1.31 19.87
C MET A 13 3.75 2.80 19.51
N MET A 14 4.62 3.54 20.20
CA MET A 14 4.97 4.90 19.80
C MET A 14 5.77 4.78 18.51
N ILE A 15 5.09 4.92 17.37
CA ILE A 15 5.73 5.12 16.08
C ILE A 15 6.35 6.52 16.15
N GLU A 16 7.65 6.64 15.91
CA GLU A 16 8.34 7.93 15.89
C GLU A 16 7.76 8.81 14.77
N ASP A 17 7.67 10.13 14.96
CA ASP A 17 7.06 11.05 13.97
C ASP A 17 7.67 10.90 12.56
N GLU A 18 8.95 10.49 12.49
CA GLU A 18 9.65 10.21 11.24
C GLU A 18 9.13 8.94 10.53
N ASP A 19 8.79 7.90 11.29
CA ASP A 19 8.22 6.65 10.77
C ASP A 19 6.78 6.86 10.29
N VAL A 20 6.01 7.74 10.94
CA VAL A 20 4.67 8.14 10.47
C VAL A 20 4.77 8.86 9.12
N ALA A 21 5.67 9.84 8.99
CA ALA A 21 5.87 10.56 7.74
C ALA A 21 6.32 9.64 6.60
N ARG A 22 7.18 8.66 6.90
CA ARG A 22 7.62 7.64 5.94
C ARG A 22 6.46 6.75 5.50
N LEU A 23 5.60 6.33 6.43
CA LEU A 23 4.42 5.51 6.15
C LEU A 23 3.39 6.28 5.30
N ASP A 24 3.15 7.56 5.61
CA ASP A 24 2.24 8.41 4.84
C ASP A 24 2.72 8.63 3.40
N ALA A 25 4.02 8.86 3.22
CA ALA A 25 4.64 8.97 1.90
C ALA A 25 4.47 7.66 1.11
N ALA A 26 4.71 6.52 1.73
CA ALA A 26 4.56 5.21 1.09
C ALA A 26 3.09 4.91 0.72
N ASN A 27 2.14 5.25 1.60
CA ASN A 27 0.71 5.15 1.32
C ASN A 27 0.25 6.07 0.19
N ALA A 28 0.83 7.27 0.08
CA ALA A 28 0.55 8.19 -1.02
C ALA A 28 1.03 7.62 -2.36
N VAL A 29 2.22 7.02 -2.40
CA VAL A 29 2.76 6.35 -3.59
C VAL A 29 1.90 5.14 -3.98
N LEU A 30 1.46 4.34 -3.01
CA LEU A 30 0.56 3.21 -3.27
C LEU A 30 -0.73 3.66 -3.95
N ARG A 31 -1.43 4.64 -3.35
CA ARG A 31 -2.69 5.18 -3.90
C ARG A 31 -2.51 5.78 -5.29
N ALA A 32 -1.43 6.52 -5.51
CA ALA A 32 -1.13 7.11 -6.82
C ALA A 32 -0.90 6.02 -7.88
N THR A 33 -0.16 4.97 -7.54
CA THR A 33 0.14 3.86 -8.44
C THR A 33 -1.10 3.05 -8.79
N ILE A 34 -1.94 2.74 -7.80
CA ILE A 34 -3.22 2.06 -8.01
C ILE A 34 -4.11 2.86 -8.97
N ARG A 35 -4.21 4.18 -8.78
CA ARG A 35 -5.00 5.05 -9.66
C ARG A 35 -4.48 5.04 -11.09
N GLU A 36 -3.17 5.17 -11.27
CA GLU A 36 -2.53 5.16 -12.58
C GLU A 36 -2.76 3.84 -13.32
N VAL A 37 -2.56 2.70 -12.63
CA VAL A 37 -2.81 1.38 -13.22
C VAL A 37 -4.28 1.18 -13.54
N ARG A 38 -5.20 1.61 -12.66
CA ARG A 38 -6.64 1.56 -12.93
C ARG A 38 -7.01 2.33 -14.20
N ASP A 39 -6.52 3.56 -14.31
CA ASP A 39 -6.85 4.44 -15.43
C ASP A 39 -6.23 3.93 -16.75
N ALA A 40 -5.11 3.20 -16.70
CA ALA A 40 -4.42 2.64 -17.87
C ALA A 40 -4.85 1.21 -18.26
N MET A 41 -5.25 0.39 -17.28
CA MET A 41 -5.41 -1.07 -17.44
C MET A 41 -6.77 -1.61 -16.99
N GLY A 42 -7.78 -0.75 -16.79
CA GLY A 42 -9.15 -1.22 -16.53
C GLY A 42 -9.64 -2.18 -17.62
N GLY A 43 -10.15 -3.35 -17.23
CA GLY A 43 -10.60 -4.41 -18.16
C GLY A 43 -9.50 -5.33 -18.69
N VAL A 44 -8.24 -5.14 -18.27
CA VAL A 44 -7.12 -6.06 -18.52
C VAL A 44 -7.15 -7.19 -17.46
N PRO A 45 -6.75 -8.44 -17.78
CA PRO A 45 -6.76 -9.54 -16.81
C PRO A 45 -6.00 -9.22 -15.51
N ALA A 46 -6.60 -9.60 -14.38
CA ALA A 46 -6.07 -9.36 -13.02
C ALA A 46 -4.60 -9.78 -12.84
N ASP A 47 -4.16 -10.90 -13.40
CA ASP A 47 -2.75 -11.34 -13.32
C ASP A 47 -1.78 -10.33 -13.97
N THR A 48 -2.20 -9.71 -15.07
CA THR A 48 -1.40 -8.70 -15.78
C THR A 48 -1.40 -7.38 -15.01
N VAL A 49 -2.53 -7.00 -14.44
CA VAL A 49 -2.66 -5.82 -13.57
C VAL A 49 -1.81 -5.98 -12.30
N HIS A 50 -1.84 -7.16 -11.66
CA HIS A 50 -1.04 -7.48 -10.48
C HIS A 50 0.46 -7.43 -10.75
N ALA A 51 0.90 -8.00 -11.89
CA ALA A 51 2.29 -7.94 -12.30
C ALA A 51 2.76 -6.50 -12.49
N GLU A 52 1.93 -5.65 -13.11
CA GLU A 52 2.28 -4.25 -13.34
C GLU A 52 2.27 -3.43 -12.04
N LEU A 53 1.30 -3.63 -11.15
CA LEU A 53 1.29 -3.02 -9.82
C LEU A 53 2.54 -3.39 -9.03
N SER A 54 2.90 -4.67 -9.02
CA SER A 54 4.09 -5.17 -8.33
C SER A 54 5.37 -4.53 -8.88
N ARG A 55 5.47 -4.43 -10.21
CA ARG A 55 6.61 -3.83 -10.91
C ARG A 55 6.74 -2.35 -10.59
N LEU A 56 5.65 -1.58 -10.70
CA LEU A 56 5.66 -0.13 -10.46
C LEU A 56 5.91 0.21 -8.99
N LEU A 57 5.33 -0.55 -8.06
CA LEU A 57 5.61 -0.37 -6.64
C LEU A 57 7.09 -0.66 -6.37
N ALA A 58 7.62 -1.81 -6.80
CA ALA A 58 9.03 -2.13 -6.58
C ALA A 58 10.00 -1.03 -7.08
N ASP A 59 9.69 -0.40 -8.21
CA ASP A 59 10.46 0.72 -8.77
C ASP A 59 10.36 2.01 -7.95
N ARG A 60 9.16 2.33 -7.41
CA ARG A 60 8.87 3.63 -6.78
C ARG A 60 9.24 3.72 -5.30
N VAL A 61 8.99 2.66 -4.53
CA VAL A 61 9.18 2.66 -3.06
C VAL A 61 10.52 2.05 -2.63
N GLY A 62 11.23 1.39 -3.54
CA GLY A 62 12.55 0.81 -3.27
C GLY A 62 12.54 -0.36 -2.27
N PRO A 63 13.72 -0.85 -1.87
CA PRO A 63 13.86 -1.99 -0.97
C PRO A 63 13.43 -1.61 0.45
N GLY A 64 12.35 -2.23 0.95
CA GLY A 64 11.87 -2.05 2.33
C GLY A 64 10.36 -1.85 2.44
N PHE A 65 9.68 -1.50 1.35
CA PHE A 65 8.22 -1.47 1.32
C PHE A 65 7.66 -2.87 1.07
N VAL A 66 6.77 -3.31 1.95
CA VAL A 66 6.13 -4.63 1.87
C VAL A 66 4.62 -4.43 1.81
N VAL A 67 4.04 -4.63 0.64
CA VAL A 67 2.59 -4.84 0.48
C VAL A 67 2.34 -6.33 0.50
N ARG A 68 1.27 -6.74 1.17
CA ARG A 68 0.87 -8.15 1.16
C ARG A 68 0.40 -8.51 -0.24
N ASP A 69 0.94 -9.59 -0.80
CA ASP A 69 0.58 -10.07 -2.13
C ASP A 69 -0.94 -10.29 -2.29
N ALA A 70 -1.61 -10.75 -1.23
CA ALA A 70 -3.06 -10.93 -1.21
C ALA A 70 -3.84 -9.61 -1.38
N ASP A 71 -3.39 -8.53 -0.73
CA ASP A 71 -4.04 -7.22 -0.82
C ASP A 71 -3.85 -6.66 -2.24
N LEU A 72 -2.64 -6.81 -2.79
CA LEU A 72 -2.34 -6.37 -4.16
C LEU A 72 -3.11 -7.17 -5.21
N ARG A 73 -3.35 -8.47 -4.96
CA ARG A 73 -4.17 -9.32 -5.84
C ARG A 73 -5.64 -8.89 -5.80
N ALA A 74 -6.18 -8.58 -4.63
CA ALA A 74 -7.54 -8.05 -4.49
C ALA A 74 -7.71 -6.70 -5.21
N ASP A 75 -6.72 -5.80 -5.12
CA ASP A 75 -6.72 -4.54 -5.85
C ASP A 75 -6.67 -4.76 -7.38
N ALA A 76 -5.84 -5.71 -7.84
CA ALA A 76 -5.72 -6.06 -9.25
C ALA A 76 -7.02 -6.66 -9.82
N GLU A 77 -7.70 -7.52 -9.06
CA GLU A 77 -9.01 -8.06 -9.39
C GLU A 77 -10.05 -6.94 -9.50
N ALA A 78 -10.10 -6.04 -8.52
CA ALA A 78 -11.03 -4.92 -8.53
C ALA A 78 -10.77 -3.93 -9.69
N ILE A 79 -9.51 -3.71 -10.08
CA ILE A 79 -9.15 -2.92 -11.27
C ILE A 79 -9.57 -3.64 -12.55
N SER A 80 -9.25 -4.93 -12.67
CA SER A 80 -9.64 -5.78 -13.80
C SER A 80 -11.15 -5.73 -14.03
N ASP A 81 -11.92 -5.87 -12.95
CA ASP A 81 -13.39 -5.89 -12.97
C ASP A 81 -14.01 -4.49 -13.09
N GLY A 82 -13.21 -3.43 -12.98
CA GLY A 82 -13.68 -2.04 -12.97
C GLY A 82 -14.50 -1.67 -11.73
N THR A 83 -14.36 -2.45 -10.64
CA THR A 83 -15.09 -2.26 -9.37
C THR A 83 -14.30 -1.50 -8.33
N LEU A 84 -13.02 -1.18 -8.59
CA LEU A 84 -12.19 -0.37 -7.71
C LEU A 84 -12.65 1.10 -7.73
N PHE A 85 -13.63 1.42 -6.88
CA PHE A 85 -14.08 2.79 -6.62
C PHE A 85 -13.14 3.43 -5.59
N GLY A 86 -12.45 4.49 -6.02
CA GLY A 86 -11.70 5.41 -5.16
C GLY A 86 -12.46 6.72 -5.01
#